data_AF-A0A0G0W2A8-F1
#
_entry.id   AF-A0A0G0W2A8-F1
#
_cell.length_a   1.000
_cell.length_b   1.000
_cell.length_c   1.000
_cell.angle_alpha   90.00
_cell.angle_beta   90.00
_cell.angle_gamma   90.00
#
_symmetry.space_group_name_H-M   'P 1'
#
loop_
_entity.id
_entity.type
_entity.pdbx_description
1 polymer ?
#
loop_
_entity_poly.entity_id
_entity_poly.type
_entity_poly.pdbx_seq_one_letter_code
_entity_poly.pdbx_strand_id
1 'polypeptide(L)'
;MTQKSSCFGIPKSAFNAKVGFTLIEILIVMAILSIIITVVIVAINPNRQFALARNSARQSHVRAIVTATVQLSIDNRGNFSCPSGGTIPSTPIYIKTGTGGYNLCPCIIPTYLPQLVIDPS
;
A
#
# COMPACT_ATOMS: atom_id res chain seq x y z
N MET A 1 -4.54 60.11 -60.83
CA MET A 1 -5.51 59.98 -59.73
C MET A 1 -5.30 58.61 -59.10
N THR A 2 -4.64 58.43 -57.94
CA THR A 2 -4.76 59.03 -56.60
C THR A 2 -5.43 58.06 -55.63
N GLN A 3 -4.77 57.92 -54.48
CA GLN A 3 -5.21 57.40 -53.19
C GLN A 3 -5.25 55.87 -53.00
N LYS A 4 -4.38 55.29 -52.17
CA LYS A 4 -4.17 55.48 -50.70
C LYS A 4 -5.17 54.68 -49.89
N SER A 5 -4.66 53.66 -49.20
CA SER A 5 -4.90 53.39 -47.76
C SER A 5 -4.21 52.06 -47.42
N SER A 6 -2.90 52.08 -47.17
CA SER A 6 -2.34 52.18 -45.81
C SER A 6 -3.08 51.29 -44.80
N CYS A 7 -2.43 50.18 -44.48
CA CYS A 7 -2.30 49.58 -43.15
C CYS A 7 -3.49 49.74 -42.19
N PHE A 8 -4.28 48.68 -42.04
CA PHE A 8 -4.87 48.37 -40.73
C PHE A 8 -4.16 47.14 -40.16
N GLY A 9 -2.91 47.34 -39.75
CA GLY A 9 -2.21 46.41 -38.89
C GLY A 9 -2.76 46.57 -37.49
N ILE A 10 -3.49 45.58 -37.01
CA ILE A 10 -3.87 45.49 -35.59
C ILE A 10 -2.57 45.32 -34.78
N PRO A 11 -2.19 46.27 -33.90
CA PRO A 11 -1.03 46.09 -33.05
C PRO A 11 -1.26 44.94 -32.06
N LYS A 12 -0.24 44.08 -31.96
CA LYS A 12 -0.09 42.97 -31.01
C LYS A 12 -0.24 43.45 -29.56
N SER A 13 -1.02 42.74 -28.75
CA SER A 13 -0.77 42.64 -27.31
C SER A 13 -0.46 41.18 -26.96
N ALA A 14 0.80 40.79 -27.12
CA ALA A 14 1.30 39.60 -26.46
C ALA A 14 1.19 39.84 -24.95
N PHE A 15 0.34 39.08 -24.26
CA PHE A 15 0.23 39.11 -22.80
C PHE A 15 1.51 38.50 -22.21
N ASN A 16 2.55 39.30 -22.09
CA ASN A 16 3.81 38.88 -21.49
C ASN A 16 3.72 39.08 -19.98
N ALA A 17 2.96 38.22 -19.31
CA ALA A 17 2.96 38.13 -17.86
C ALA A 17 4.24 37.39 -17.43
N LYS A 18 5.36 38.11 -17.38
CA LYS A 18 6.52 37.65 -16.61
C LYS A 18 6.19 37.81 -15.12
N VAL A 19 5.43 36.86 -14.60
CA VAL A 19 5.25 36.68 -13.16
C VAL A 19 6.41 35.80 -12.70
N GLY A 20 7.46 36.43 -12.19
CA GLY A 20 8.59 35.74 -11.59
C GLY A 20 8.34 35.54 -10.10
N PHE A 21 8.59 34.33 -9.61
CA PHE A 21 8.76 34.07 -8.18
C PHE A 21 10.01 34.81 -7.70
N THR A 22 9.88 35.60 -6.63
CA THR A 22 11.06 36.23 -6.03
C THR A 22 11.84 35.21 -5.19
N LEU A 23 13.17 35.32 -5.17
CA LEU A 23 14.04 34.41 -4.41
C LEU A 23 13.73 34.46 -2.90
N ILE A 24 13.40 35.66 -2.40
CA ILE A 24 13.01 35.88 -1.01
C ILE A 24 11.67 35.26 -0.65
N GLU A 25 10.73 35.18 -1.59
CA GLU A 25 9.42 34.60 -1.37
C GLU A 25 9.48 33.09 -1.19
N ILE A 26 10.30 32.40 -1.99
CA ILE A 26 10.54 30.96 -1.81
C ILE A 26 11.31 30.70 -0.50
N LEU A 27 12.22 31.60 -0.12
CA LEU A 27 12.98 31.49 1.12
C LEU A 27 12.08 31.57 2.36
N ILE A 28 11.16 32.54 2.38
CA ILE A 28 10.19 32.69 3.49
C ILE A 28 9.22 31.50 3.54
N VAL A 29 8.77 31.02 2.39
CA VAL A 29 7.85 29.87 2.33
C VAL A 29 8.50 28.62 2.91
N MET A 30 9.76 28.32 2.54
CA MET A 30 10.47 27.16 3.09
C MET A 30 10.73 27.30 4.60
N ALA A 31 10.99 28.52 5.08
CA ALA A 31 11.13 28.77 6.51
C ALA A 31 9.85 28.40 7.28
N ILE A 32 8.68 28.85 6.80
CA ILE A 32 7.40 28.56 7.43
C ILE A 32 7.00 27.08 7.25
N LEU A 33 7.29 26.49 6.09
CA LEU A 33 6.97 25.08 5.78
C LEU A 33 7.64 24.12 6.78
N SER A 34 8.91 24.38 7.13
CA SER A 34 9.65 23.54 8.08
C SER A 34 9.02 23.49 9.47
N ILE A 35 8.50 24.63 9.93
CA ILE A 35 7.83 24.76 11.23
C ILE A 35 6.53 23.95 11.22
N ILE A 36 5.73 24.09 10.16
CA ILE A 36 4.45 23.39 10.02
C ILE A 36 4.68 21.88 9.96
N ILE A 37 5.62 21.41 9.14
CA ILE A 37 5.91 19.97 9.00
C ILE A 37 6.29 19.35 10.34
N THR A 38 7.12 20.04 11.12
CA THR A 38 7.58 19.54 12.42
C THR A 38 6.41 19.32 13.39
N VAL A 39 5.48 20.28 13.48
CA VAL A 39 4.31 20.19 14.36
C VAL A 39 3.37 19.06 13.91
N VAL A 40 3.14 18.93 12.60
CA VAL A 40 2.24 17.91 12.04
C VAL A 40 2.72 16.49 12.33
N ILE A 41 4.03 16.23 12.24
CA ILE A 41 4.61 14.89 12.50
C ILE A 41 4.33 14.46 13.94
N VAL A 42 4.50 15.36 14.92
CA VAL A 42 4.25 15.06 16.33
C VAL A 42 2.76 14.83 16.58
N ALA A 43 1.89 15.62 15.94
CA ALA A 43 0.43 15.52 16.12
C ALA A 43 -0.16 14.18 15.64
N ILE A 44 0.43 13.53 14.62
CA ILE A 44 -0.11 12.32 13.99
C ILE A 44 0.23 11.01 14.75
N ASN A 45 1.08 11.06 15.78
CA ASN A 45 1.53 9.87 16.53
C ASN A 45 2.06 8.76 15.60
N PRO A 46 3.28 8.91 15.06
CA PRO A 46 3.84 8.00 14.04
C PRO A 46 3.82 6.53 14.50
N ASN A 47 4.07 6.29 15.80
CA ASN A 47 4.07 4.95 16.39
C ASN A 47 2.75 4.20 16.18
N ARG A 48 1.61 4.91 16.28
CA ARG A 48 0.28 4.31 16.07
C ARG A 48 0.07 3.97 14.60
N GLN A 49 0.51 4.83 13.69
CA GLN A 49 0.35 4.60 12.25
C GLN A 49 1.16 3.40 11.77
N PHE A 50 2.38 3.21 12.26
CA PHE A 50 3.16 2.00 11.96
C PHE A 50 2.51 0.73 12.54
N ALA A 51 1.95 0.81 13.76
CA ALA A 51 1.22 -0.31 14.34
C ALA A 51 -0.04 -0.67 13.52
N LEU A 52 -0.79 0.32 13.05
CA LEU A 52 -1.95 0.12 12.19
C LEU A 52 -1.57 -0.48 10.84
N ALA A 53 -0.47 -0.02 10.22
CA ALA A 53 0.05 -0.59 8.98
C ALA A 53 0.43 -2.07 9.14
N ARG A 54 1.13 -2.44 10.23
CA ARG A 54 1.45 -3.85 10.54
C ARG A 54 0.21 -4.68 10.79
N ASN A 55 -0.78 -4.16 11.52
CA ASN A 55 -2.04 -4.87 11.74
C ASN A 55 -2.80 -5.10 10.42
N SER A 56 -2.80 -4.11 9.52
CA SER A 56 -3.38 -4.25 8.18
C SER A 56 -2.69 -5.37 7.38
N ALA A 57 -1.36 -5.40 7.40
CA ALA A 57 -0.58 -6.48 6.78
C ALA A 57 -0.90 -7.85 7.41
N ARG A 58 -0.91 -7.98 8.74
CA ARG A 58 -1.32 -9.21 9.45
C ARG A 58 -2.70 -9.70 9.03
N GLN A 59 -3.68 -8.80 8.93
CA GLN A 59 -5.04 -9.14 8.48
C GLN A 59 -5.05 -9.66 7.03
N SER A 60 -4.26 -9.05 6.14
CA SER A 60 -4.08 -9.54 4.77
C SER A 60 -3.42 -10.93 4.75
N HIS A 61 -2.42 -11.15 5.60
CA HIS A 61 -1.69 -12.42 5.70
C HIS A 61 -2.60 -13.56 6.19
N VAL A 62 -3.42 -13.32 7.22
CA VAL A 62 -4.40 -14.29 7.71
C VAL A 62 -5.43 -14.63 6.63
N ARG A 63 -5.93 -13.61 5.92
CA ARG A 63 -6.86 -13.82 4.79
C ARG A 63 -6.25 -14.68 3.70
N ALA A 64 -4.98 -14.47 3.34
CA ALA A 64 -4.28 -15.28 2.35
C ALA A 64 -4.23 -16.78 2.76
N ILE A 65 -3.93 -17.07 4.03
CA ILE A 65 -3.90 -18.45 4.54
C ILE A 65 -5.30 -19.09 4.52
N VAL A 66 -6.33 -18.34 4.92
CA VAL A 66 -7.72 -18.82 4.91
C VAL A 66 -8.19 -19.10 3.47
N THR A 67 -7.94 -18.18 2.53
CA THR A 67 -8.29 -18.39 1.12
C THR A 67 -7.57 -19.58 0.52
N ALA A 68 -6.28 -19.80 0.84
CA ALA A 68 -5.55 -20.98 0.39
C ALA A 68 -6.15 -22.29 0.95
N THR A 69 -6.55 -22.28 2.22
CA THR A 69 -7.20 -23.43 2.88
C THR A 69 -8.57 -23.73 2.28
N VAL A 70 -9.34 -22.69 1.98
CA VAL A 70 -10.64 -22.82 1.30
C VAL A 70 -10.47 -23.33 -0.13
N GLN A 71 -9.44 -22.87 -0.86
CA GLN A 71 -9.18 -23.39 -2.20
C GLN A 71 -8.81 -24.87 -2.16
N LEU A 72 -7.99 -25.29 -1.18
CA LEU A 72 -7.68 -26.69 -0.95
C LEU A 72 -8.93 -27.54 -0.68
N SER A 73 -9.90 -27.03 0.08
CA SER A 73 -11.15 -27.77 0.32
C SER A 73 -12.05 -27.82 -0.90
N ILE A 74 -12.09 -26.75 -1.71
CA ILE A 74 -12.83 -26.73 -2.98
C ILE A 74 -12.32 -27.83 -3.93
N ASP A 75 -11.01 -27.93 -4.10
CA ASP A 75 -10.39 -28.91 -5.01
C ASP A 75 -10.62 -30.35 -4.54
N ASN A 76 -10.74 -30.54 -3.22
CA ASN A 76 -11.02 -31.83 -2.58
C ASN A 76 -12.52 -32.07 -2.30
N ARG A 77 -13.41 -31.45 -3.08
CA ARG A 77 -14.87 -31.67 -3.01
C ARG A 77 -15.47 -31.38 -1.63
N GLY A 78 -14.96 -30.37 -0.94
CA GLY A 78 -15.38 -29.95 0.40
C GLY A 78 -14.67 -30.67 1.54
N ASN A 79 -13.79 -31.64 1.27
CA ASN A 79 -12.98 -32.28 2.30
C ASN A 79 -11.64 -31.55 2.46
N PHE A 80 -11.18 -31.33 3.69
CA PHE A 80 -9.80 -30.91 3.90
C PHE A 80 -8.89 -32.15 3.88
N SER A 81 -8.27 -32.41 2.73
CA SER A 81 -7.31 -33.49 2.57
C SER A 81 -5.90 -32.92 2.42
N CYS A 82 -5.05 -33.23 3.41
CA CYS A 82 -3.63 -32.91 3.33
C CYS A 82 -2.79 -34.18 3.48
N PRO A 83 -2.22 -34.71 2.38
CA PRO A 83 -1.45 -35.97 2.41
C PRO A 83 -0.26 -35.95 3.37
N SER A 84 0.32 -34.77 3.59
CA SER A 84 1.57 -34.54 4.34
C SER A 84 1.36 -33.85 5.70
N GLY A 85 0.16 -33.31 5.95
CA GLY A 85 -0.18 -32.55 7.17
C GLY A 85 -0.90 -33.38 8.23
N GLY A 86 -1.29 -34.62 7.90
CA GLY A 86 -2.07 -35.48 8.79
C GLY A 86 -3.53 -35.04 8.95
N THR A 87 -4.29 -35.79 9.73
CA THR A 87 -5.72 -35.55 9.98
C THR A 87 -5.94 -34.27 10.76
N ILE A 88 -7.03 -33.54 10.46
CA ILE A 88 -7.43 -32.39 11.28
C ILE A 88 -7.66 -32.86 12.73
N PRO A 89 -7.03 -32.19 13.70
CA PRO A 89 -7.21 -32.49 15.12
C PRO A 89 -8.65 -32.19 15.56
N SER A 90 -9.21 -33.05 16.41
CA SER A 90 -10.54 -32.85 16.99
C SER A 90 -10.59 -31.78 18.09
N THR A 91 -9.42 -31.30 18.53
CA THR A 91 -9.28 -30.21 19.50
C THR A 91 -8.56 -29.01 18.86
N PRO A 92 -8.85 -27.77 19.30
CA PRO A 92 -8.15 -26.60 18.79
C PRO A 92 -6.66 -26.67 19.13
N ILE A 93 -5.81 -26.70 18.12
CA ILE A 93 -4.35 -26.61 18.28
C ILE A 93 -3.79 -25.48 17.43
N TYR A 94 -2.63 -24.97 17.83
CA TYR A 94 -1.96 -23.90 17.12
C TYR A 94 -1.34 -24.39 15.81
N ILE A 95 -1.39 -23.53 14.79
CA ILE A 95 -0.67 -23.72 13.53
C ILE A 95 0.81 -23.40 13.81
N LYS A 96 1.67 -24.42 13.79
CA LYS A 96 3.12 -24.28 13.97
C LYS A 96 3.85 -25.53 13.50
N THR A 97 5.16 -25.38 13.29
CA THR A 97 6.07 -26.52 13.11
C THR A 97 6.48 -27.09 14.49
N GLY A 98 6.54 -28.42 14.61
CA GLY A 98 7.01 -29.13 15.81
C GLY A 98 5.89 -29.71 16.69
N THR A 99 6.27 -30.23 17.86
CA THR A 99 5.37 -31.00 18.73
C THR A 99 4.18 -30.17 19.25
N GLY A 100 2.99 -30.76 19.23
CA GLY A 100 1.77 -30.15 19.74
C GLY A 100 1.22 -29.00 18.87
N GLY A 101 1.48 -29.04 17.56
CA GLY A 101 0.90 -28.11 16.58
C GLY A 101 0.59 -28.77 15.25
N TYR A 102 -0.24 -28.11 14.45
CA TYR A 102 -0.55 -28.54 13.09
C TYR A 102 0.32 -27.79 12.08
N ASN A 103 0.99 -28.52 11.18
CA ASN A 103 1.78 -27.91 10.13
C ASN A 103 0.95 -27.77 8.84
N LEU A 104 0.52 -26.55 8.54
CA LEU A 104 -0.23 -26.25 7.31
C LEU A 104 0.66 -26.14 6.07
N CYS A 105 1.94 -25.86 6.22
CA CYS A 105 2.84 -25.55 5.11
C CYS A 105 2.80 -26.59 3.97
N PRO A 106 2.92 -27.91 4.23
CA PRO A 106 2.98 -28.88 3.15
C PRO A 106 1.62 -29.13 2.48
N CYS A 107 0.53 -28.54 3.00
CA CYS A 107 -0.82 -28.65 2.46
C CYS A 107 -1.15 -27.53 1.46
N ILE A 108 -0.71 -26.31 1.78
CA ILE A 108 -1.07 -25.10 1.00
C ILE A 108 0.06 -24.60 0.10
N ILE A 109 1.32 -24.97 0.38
CA ILE A 109 2.49 -24.58 -0.39
C ILE A 109 3.03 -25.82 -1.14
N PRO A 110 3.41 -25.71 -2.43
CA PRO A 110 3.43 -24.50 -3.27
C PRO A 110 2.14 -24.24 -4.06
N THR A 111 1.14 -25.12 -3.96
CA THR A 111 0.00 -25.15 -4.89
C THR A 111 -0.94 -23.94 -4.78
N TYR A 112 -1.23 -23.47 -3.57
CA TYR A 112 -2.21 -22.39 -3.32
C TYR A 112 -1.57 -21.11 -2.79
N LEU A 113 -0.34 -21.21 -2.29
CA LEU A 113 0.46 -20.09 -1.83
C LEU A 113 1.93 -20.34 -2.21
N PRO A 114 2.65 -19.36 -2.78
CA PRO A 114 4.03 -19.56 -3.21
C PRO A 114 5.00 -19.71 -2.02
N GLN A 115 4.71 -19.06 -0.91
CA GLN A 115 5.47 -19.14 0.33
C GLN A 115 4.59 -18.73 1.51
N LEU A 116 4.95 -19.17 2.73
CA LEU A 116 4.22 -18.75 3.92
C LEU A 116 4.45 -17.27 4.18
N VAL A 117 3.39 -16.56 4.55
CA VAL A 117 3.49 -15.14 4.86
C VAL A 117 4.14 -14.94 6.22
N ILE A 118 5.11 -14.03 6.28
CA ILE A 118 5.90 -13.74 7.48
C ILE A 118 5.24 -12.59 8.25
N ASP A 119 5.23 -12.67 9.59
CA ASP A 119 4.72 -11.60 10.43
C ASP A 119 5.57 -10.32 10.26
N PRO A 120 4.98 -9.16 9.95
CA PRO A 120 5.73 -7.91 9.86
C PRO A 120 6.20 -7.42 11.23
N SER A 121 7.51 -7.19 11.37
CA SER A 121 8.16 -6.58 12.54
C SER A 121 8.07 -5.06 12.51
#